data_AF-A0A9P1GUY5-F1
#
_entry.id   AF-A0A9P1GUY5-F1
#
_cell.length_a   1.000
_cell.length_b   1.000
_cell.length_c   1.000
_cell.angle_alpha   90.00
_cell.angle_beta   90.00
_cell.angle_gamma   90.00
#
_symmetry.space_group_name_H-M   'P 1'
#
loop_
_entity.id
_entity.type
_entity.pdbx_description
1 polymer ?
#
loop_
_entity_poly.entity_id
_entity_poly.type
_entity_poly.pdbx_seq_one_letter_code
_entity_poly.pdbx_strand_id
1 'polypeptide(L)'
;MTTSTEHIDRKSLYTNLEARIEYLHRFLDFNEDDVAALAFGSKFVQDIIPAVVHIVYRKLLQFDVTARAFESRDTRSDKPLEKILEDHSPELQTRKIF
;
A
#
# COMPACT_ATOMS: atom_id res chain seq x y z
N MET A 1 -15.60 9.99 -29.54
CA MET A 1 -15.66 8.85 -28.61
C MET A 1 -16.90 9.02 -27.76
N THR A 2 -17.86 8.11 -27.84
CA THR A 2 -19.06 8.12 -27.00
C THR A 2 -18.74 7.40 -25.70
N THR A 3 -18.78 8.11 -24.58
CA THR A 3 -18.60 7.51 -23.25
C THR A 3 -19.89 6.79 -22.86
N SER A 4 -19.89 5.44 -22.96
CA SER A 4 -20.96 4.63 -22.39
C SER A 4 -20.74 4.50 -20.88
N THR A 5 -21.77 4.76 -20.09
CA THR A 5 -21.72 4.56 -18.63
C THR A 5 -21.87 3.07 -18.34
N GLU A 6 -20.92 2.50 -17.62
CA GLU A 6 -21.02 1.13 -17.12
C GLU A 6 -21.77 1.10 -15.79
N HIS A 7 -22.72 0.17 -15.63
CA HIS A 7 -23.39 -0.05 -14.35
C HIS A 7 -22.55 -0.97 -13.46
N ILE A 8 -22.33 -0.55 -12.21
CA ILE A 8 -21.69 -1.34 -11.16
C ILE A 8 -22.67 -1.51 -10.00
N ASP A 9 -22.93 -2.77 -9.61
CA ASP A 9 -23.71 -3.03 -8.39
C ASP A 9 -22.90 -2.64 -7.15
N ARG A 10 -23.38 -1.62 -6.45
CA ARG A 10 -22.73 -1.10 -5.23
C ARG A 10 -22.60 -2.18 -4.16
N LYS A 11 -23.57 -3.08 -4.02
CA LYS A 11 -23.53 -4.12 -2.97
C LYS A 11 -22.39 -5.10 -3.24
N SER A 12 -22.22 -5.53 -4.49
CA SER A 12 -21.16 -6.45 -4.90
C SER A 12 -19.76 -5.93 -4.54
N LEU A 13 -19.51 -4.61 -4.64
CA LEU A 13 -18.23 -4.01 -4.25
C LEU A 13 -17.88 -4.25 -2.78
N TYR A 14 -18.85 -4.47 -1.89
CA TYR A 14 -18.60 -4.74 -0.48
C TYR A 14 -18.69 -6.22 -0.12
N THR A 15 -19.45 -7.02 -0.89
CA THR A 15 -19.76 -8.41 -0.55
C THR A 15 -19.09 -9.47 -1.44
N ASN A 16 -18.52 -9.08 -2.58
CA ASN A 16 -17.83 -9.97 -3.52
C ASN A 16 -16.43 -9.42 -3.83
N LEU A 17 -15.40 -10.19 -3.49
CA LEU A 17 -14.00 -9.81 -3.75
C LEU A 17 -13.68 -9.78 -5.24
N GLU A 18 -14.13 -10.78 -5.99
CA GLU A 18 -13.88 -10.89 -7.43
C GLU A 18 -14.48 -9.70 -8.18
N ALA A 19 -15.75 -9.38 -7.93
CA ALA A 19 -16.42 -8.21 -8.53
C ALA A 19 -15.69 -6.89 -8.21
N ARG A 20 -15.09 -6.78 -7.02
CA ARG A 20 -14.30 -5.60 -6.63
C ARG A 20 -12.98 -5.53 -7.39
N ILE A 21 -12.30 -6.66 -7.57
CA ILE A 21 -11.05 -6.76 -8.33
C ILE A 21 -11.32 -6.46 -9.81
N GLU A 22 -12.34 -7.07 -10.41
CA GLU A 22 -12.74 -6.83 -11.80
C GLU A 22 -13.11 -5.37 -12.06
N TYR A 23 -13.83 -4.74 -11.14
CA TYR A 23 -14.11 -3.30 -11.21
C TYR A 23 -12.82 -2.48 -11.20
N LEU A 24 -11.87 -2.78 -10.30
CA LEU A 24 -10.61 -2.05 -10.20
C LEU A 24 -9.74 -2.23 -11.45
N HIS A 25 -9.65 -3.44 -12.00
CA HIS A 25 -8.95 -3.69 -13.27
C HIS A 25 -9.50 -2.79 -14.38
N ARG A 26 -10.82 -2.79 -14.58
CA ARG A 26 -11.46 -1.98 -15.63
C ARG A 26 -11.40 -0.49 -15.36
N PHE A 27 -11.56 -0.06 -14.11
CA PHE A 27 -11.53 1.35 -13.74
C PHE A 27 -10.15 1.98 -13.85
N LEU A 28 -9.09 1.25 -13.47
CA LEU A 28 -7.70 1.70 -13.58
C LEU A 28 -7.10 1.43 -14.96
N ASP A 29 -7.85 0.77 -15.85
CA ASP A 29 -7.37 0.20 -17.12
C ASP A 29 -6.18 -0.74 -16.92
N PHE A 30 -6.10 -1.38 -15.75
CA PHE A 30 -5.02 -2.28 -15.37
C PHE A 30 -5.20 -3.63 -16.06
N ASN A 31 -4.36 -3.91 -17.05
CA ASN A 31 -4.48 -5.05 -17.95
C ASN A 31 -3.17 -5.86 -18.04
N GLU A 32 -3.12 -6.82 -18.98
CA GLU A 32 -1.96 -7.70 -19.15
C GLU A 32 -0.68 -6.95 -19.53
N ASP A 33 -0.78 -5.83 -20.25
CA ASP A 33 0.37 -5.01 -20.62
C ASP A 33 0.99 -4.34 -19.39
N ASP A 34 0.17 -3.87 -18.44
CA ASP A 34 0.65 -3.32 -17.17
C ASP A 34 1.36 -4.38 -16.33
N VAL A 35 0.81 -5.59 -16.28
CA VAL A 35 1.43 -6.72 -15.59
C VAL A 35 2.78 -7.05 -16.22
N ALA A 36 2.86 -7.10 -17.55
CA ALA A 36 4.12 -7.32 -18.26
C ALA A 36 5.14 -6.19 -18.02
N ALA A 37 4.68 -4.94 -18.02
CA ALA A 37 5.51 -3.77 -17.74
C ALA A 37 6.06 -3.81 -16.30
N LEU A 38 5.24 -4.16 -15.32
CA LEU A 38 5.67 -4.32 -13.92
C LEU A 38 6.66 -5.48 -13.76
N ALA A 39 6.40 -6.63 -14.38
CA ALA A 39 7.31 -7.77 -14.36
C ALA A 39 8.67 -7.42 -14.97
N PHE A 40 8.68 -6.75 -16.13
CA PHE A 40 9.89 -6.27 -16.77
C PHE A 40 10.61 -5.19 -15.94
N GLY A 41 9.84 -4.28 -15.33
CA GLY A 41 10.34 -3.19 -14.50
C GLY A 41 11.00 -3.66 -13.20
N SER A 42 10.49 -4.76 -12.63
CA SER A 42 10.92 -5.29 -11.33
C SER A 42 12.43 -5.49 -11.24
N LYS A 43 13.07 -5.99 -12.30
CA LYS A 43 14.52 -6.24 -12.36
C LYS A 43 15.39 -4.99 -12.21
N PHE A 44 14.86 -3.81 -12.49
CA PHE A 44 15.58 -2.54 -12.33
C PHE A 44 15.43 -1.94 -10.95
N VAL A 45 14.40 -2.35 -10.20
CA VAL A 45 14.08 -1.78 -8.89
C VAL A 45 14.43 -2.71 -7.73
N GLN A 46 14.63 -4.01 -7.98
CA GLN A 46 14.91 -5.01 -6.94
C GLN A 46 16.05 -4.59 -6.00
N ASP A 47 17.19 -4.16 -6.54
CA ASP A 47 18.36 -3.80 -5.75
C ASP A 47 18.16 -2.52 -4.90
N ILE A 48 17.22 -1.65 -5.29
CA ILE A 48 16.93 -0.40 -4.57
C ILE A 48 15.78 -0.54 -3.56
N ILE A 49 15.03 -1.65 -3.55
CA ILE A 49 13.92 -1.89 -2.62
C ILE A 49 14.34 -1.60 -1.16
N PRO A 50 15.48 -2.10 -0.64
CA PRO A 50 15.85 -1.87 0.75
C PRO A 50 16.00 -0.38 1.08
N ALA A 51 16.60 0.39 0.17
CA ALA A 51 16.83 1.83 0.34
C ALA A 51 15.51 2.62 0.26
N VAL A 52 14.65 2.30 -0.71
CA VAL A 52 13.35 2.96 -0.89
C VAL A 52 12.47 2.71 0.34
N VAL A 53 12.39 1.47 0.81
CA VAL A 53 11.59 1.11 1.98
C VAL A 53 12.13 1.82 3.22
N HIS A 54 13.44 1.86 3.41
CA HIS A 54 14.04 2.61 4.52
C HIS A 54 13.60 4.09 4.52
N ILE A 55 13.62 4.75 3.36
CA ILE A 55 13.16 6.15 3.24
C ILE A 55 11.68 6.29 3.59
N VAL A 56 10.82 5.39 3.10
CA VAL A 56 9.38 5.41 3.39
C VAL A 56 9.12 5.22 4.88
N TYR A 57 9.78 4.26 5.53
CA TYR A 57 9.61 4.03 6.97
C TYR A 57 10.02 5.23 7.80
N ARG A 58 11.16 5.86 7.49
CA ARG A 58 11.55 7.11 8.16
C ARG A 58 10.50 8.20 7.96
N LYS A 59 9.90 8.30 6.77
CA LYS A 59 8.85 9.28 6.51
C LYS A 59 7.57 9.01 7.30
N LEU A 60 7.17 7.75 7.43
CA LEU A 60 6.00 7.35 8.23
C LEU A 60 6.23 7.58 9.73
N LEU A 61 7.45 7.48 10.23
CA LEU A 61 7.77 7.72 11.65
C LEU A 61 7.87 9.20 12.00
N GLN A 62 7.92 10.10 11.01
CA GLN A 62 7.94 11.56 11.23
C GLN A 62 6.59 12.12 11.69
N PHE A 63 5.50 11.41 11.46
CA PHE A 63 4.15 11.87 11.81
C PHE A 63 3.50 10.87 12.75
N ASP A 64 2.92 11.36 13.83
CA ASP A 64 2.26 10.55 14.86
C ASP A 64 1.12 9.69 14.31
N VAL A 65 0.30 10.26 13.42
CA VAL A 65 -0.83 9.58 12.77
C VAL A 65 -0.41 8.33 11.99
N THR A 66 0.79 8.33 11.40
CA THR A 66 1.35 7.17 10.68
C THR A 66 2.21 6.28 11.55
N ALA A 67 2.98 6.85 12.48
CA ALA A 67 3.82 6.12 13.42
C ALA A 67 3.00 5.19 14.33
N ARG A 68 1.75 5.57 14.67
CA ARG A 68 0.86 4.75 15.49
C ARG A 68 0.55 3.37 14.92
N ALA A 69 0.52 3.23 13.58
CA ALA A 69 0.32 1.94 12.93
C ALA A 69 1.42 0.91 13.31
N PHE A 70 2.57 1.38 13.77
CA PHE A 70 3.67 0.53 14.21
C PHE A 70 3.57 0.12 15.69
N GLU A 71 2.86 0.87 16.51
CA GLU A 71 2.63 0.61 17.93
C GLU A 71 1.39 -0.27 18.16
N SER A 72 0.21 0.20 17.74
CA SER A 72 -1.08 -0.43 18.07
C SER A 72 -1.78 -1.07 16.88
N ARG A 73 -1.24 -0.91 15.66
CA ARG A 73 -1.88 -1.30 14.38
C ARG A 73 -3.26 -0.63 14.16
N ASP A 74 -3.54 0.46 14.87
CA ASP A 74 -4.77 1.26 14.77
C ASP A 74 -4.37 2.74 14.68
N THR A 75 -4.90 3.48 13.70
CA THR A 75 -4.58 4.89 13.45
C THR A 75 -5.70 5.85 13.86
N ARG A 76 -6.78 5.37 14.49
CA ARG A 76 -7.97 6.19 14.81
C ARG A 76 -7.88 7.00 16.11
N SER A 77 -6.86 6.74 16.92
CA SER A 77 -6.69 7.37 18.24
C SER A 77 -5.80 8.61 18.15
N ASP A 78 -6.13 9.65 18.91
CA ASP A 78 -5.34 10.89 19.04
C ASP A 78 -4.46 10.91 20.30
N LYS A 79 -4.44 9.81 21.09
CA LYS A 79 -3.60 9.72 22.30
C LYS A 79 -2.10 9.86 21.95
N PRO A 80 -1.26 10.49 22.78
CA PRO A 80 0.18 10.49 22.53
C PRO A 80 0.74 9.07 22.31
N LEU A 81 1.75 8.93 21.45
CA LEU A 81 2.47 7.67 21.28
C LEU A 81 3.18 7.32 22.59
N GLU A 82 3.10 6.07 23.05
CA GLU A 82 3.79 5.62 24.25
C GLU A 82 5.26 5.29 23.95
N LYS A 83 5.53 4.72 22.76
CA LYS A 83 6.89 4.43 22.28
C LYS A 83 7.11 4.97 20.87
N ILE A 84 8.10 5.86 20.73
CA ILE A 84 8.62 6.25 19.41
C ILE A 84 9.61 5.17 18.97
N LEU A 85 9.33 4.50 17.86
CA LEU A 85 10.26 3.52 17.29
C LEU A 85 11.43 4.23 16.61
N GLU A 86 12.63 3.89 17.02
CA GLU A 86 13.85 4.30 16.36
C GLU A 86 14.08 3.48 15.09
N ASP A 87 14.69 4.08 14.08
CA ASP A 87 14.88 3.50 12.75
C ASP A 87 15.61 2.13 12.73
N HIS A 88 16.48 1.90 13.73
CA HIS A 88 17.26 0.68 13.92
C HIS A 88 16.67 -0.30 14.93
N SER A 89 15.44 -0.06 15.43
CA SER A 89 14.82 -0.96 16.39
C SER A 89 14.56 -2.34 15.76
N PRO A 90 14.70 -3.45 16.51
CA PRO A 90 14.44 -4.79 16.00
C PRO A 90 13.04 -4.93 15.38
N GLU A 91 12.04 -4.29 15.98
CA GLU A 91 10.65 -4.31 15.53
C GLU A 91 10.48 -3.71 14.13
N LEU A 92 11.22 -2.63 13.81
CA LEU A 92 11.20 -2.05 12.47
C LEU A 92 12.03 -2.87 11.48
N GLN A 93 13.17 -3.42 11.91
CA GLN A 93 14.02 -4.22 11.03
C GLN A 93 13.31 -5.48 10.55
N THR A 94 12.54 -6.16 11.40
CA THR A 94 11.70 -7.31 10.98
C THR A 94 10.67 -6.93 9.92
N ARG A 95 10.14 -5.70 9.95
CA ARG A 95 9.15 -5.22 8.96
C ARG A 95 9.78 -4.75 7.64
N LYS A 96 11.10 -4.58 7.60
CA LYS A 96 11.88 -4.20 6.42
C LYS A 96 12.47 -5.41 5.67
N ILE A 97 12.17 -6.64 6.09
CA ILE A 97 12.61 -7.87 5.42
C ILE A 97 11.74 -8.09 4.18
N PHE A 98 12.38 -8.20 3.00
CA PHE A 98 11.79 -8.51 1.69
C PHE A 98 12.43 -9.76 1.12
#